data_AF-A0A6B3G126-F1
#
_entry.id   AF-A0A6B3G126-F1
#
_cell.length_a   1.000
_cell.length_b   1.000
_cell.length_c   1.000
_cell.angle_alpha   90.00
_cell.angle_beta   90.00
_cell.angle_gamma   90.00
#
_symmetry.space_group_name_H-M   'P 1'
#
loop_
_entity.id
_entity.type
_entity.pdbx_description
1 polymer ?
#
loop_
_entity_poly.entity_id
_entity_poly.type
_entity_poly.pdbx_seq_one_letter_code
_entity_poly.pdbx_strand_id
1 'polypeptide(L)'
;MSAWLKDTTTLQAGAAVAHHGVDIFALLRDQSGSQAAQVTAAGAAWLAGAAPYPRSTLAQWEERPTAPGVLPCGSAFDVVNVPALFGRRMLERLWAEGPG
;
A
#
# COMPACT_ATOMS: atom_id res chain seq x y z
N MET A 1 -6.32 -32.28 18.66
CA MET A 1 -6.33 -31.28 19.75
C MET A 1 -5.89 -29.94 19.17
N SER A 2 -6.84 -29.18 18.62
CA SER A 2 -6.63 -27.84 18.09
C SER A 2 -7.58 -26.91 18.85
N ALA A 3 -7.05 -26.26 19.89
CA ALA A 3 -7.75 -25.25 20.64
C ALA A 3 -7.84 -23.98 19.77
N TRP A 4 -8.99 -23.80 19.11
CA TRP A 4 -9.36 -22.52 18.51
C TRP A 4 -9.59 -21.51 19.63
N LEU A 5 -8.68 -20.54 19.77
CA LEU A 5 -8.85 -19.36 20.61
C LEU A 5 -10.00 -18.55 20.02
N LYS A 6 -11.10 -18.42 20.78
CA LYS A 6 -12.24 -17.60 20.42
C LYS A 6 -11.96 -16.16 20.83
N ASP A 7 -11.58 -15.32 19.87
CA ASP A 7 -11.53 -13.87 20.08
C ASP A 7 -12.94 -13.29 19.98
N THR A 8 -13.74 -13.48 21.03
CA THR A 8 -14.93 -12.67 21.27
C THR A 8 -14.50 -11.39 21.97
N THR A 9 -13.92 -10.45 21.22
CA THR A 9 -13.84 -9.06 21.67
C THR A 9 -15.24 -8.46 21.57
N THR A 10 -15.96 -8.51 22.69
CA THR A 10 -17.16 -7.73 22.94
C THR A 10 -16.82 -6.24 22.83
N LEU A 11 -17.23 -5.59 21.73
CA LEU A 11 -17.24 -4.13 21.63
C LEU A 11 -18.34 -3.61 22.56
N GLN A 12 -17.96 -3.33 23.80
CA GLN A 12 -18.83 -2.68 24.78
C GLN A 12 -18.95 -1.22 24.38
N ALA A 13 -20.11 -0.85 23.86
CA ALA A 13 -20.51 0.53 23.62
C ALA A 13 -20.54 1.28 24.96
N GLY A 14 -19.51 2.09 25.21
CA GLY A 14 -19.36 2.90 26.42
C GLY A 14 -19.13 4.36 26.04
N ALA A 15 -20.21 5.14 26.16
CA ALA A 15 -20.29 6.57 26.44
C ALA A 15 -19.44 7.55 25.60
N ALA A 16 -20.16 8.44 24.93
CA ALA A 16 -19.70 9.66 24.30
C ALA A 16 -18.76 10.48 25.21
N VAL A 17 -17.47 10.36 24.96
CA VAL A 17 -16.49 11.41 25.27
C VAL A 17 -16.24 12.13 23.96
N ALA A 18 -16.51 13.42 23.92
CA ALA A 18 -16.20 14.28 22.80
C ALA A 18 -14.67 14.35 22.66
N HIS A 19 -14.09 13.36 22.00
CA HIS A 19 -12.73 13.44 21.53
C HIS A 19 -12.74 14.47 20.40
N HIS A 20 -12.11 15.62 20.64
CA HIS A 20 -11.54 16.43 19.56
C HIS A 20 -10.35 15.65 18.96
N GLY A 21 -10.67 14.45 18.46
CA GLY A 21 -9.74 13.50 17.90
C GLY A 21 -9.46 13.98 16.51
N VAL A 22 -8.22 14.40 16.28
CA VAL A 22 -7.66 14.54 14.94
C VAL A 22 -8.03 13.26 14.19
N ASP A 23 -8.81 13.41 13.11
CA ASP A 23 -9.11 12.28 12.23
C ASP A 23 -7.81 11.92 11.51
N ILE A 24 -7.07 10.99 12.11
CA ILE A 24 -5.78 10.50 11.63
C ILE A 24 -5.95 9.97 10.20
N PHE A 25 -7.09 9.38 9.85
CA PHE A 25 -7.34 8.89 8.50
C PHE A 25 -7.55 10.02 7.49
N ALA A 26 -8.26 11.09 7.87
CA ALA A 26 -8.37 12.28 7.04
C ALA A 26 -6.99 12.96 6.83
N LEU A 27 -6.20 13.08 7.90
CA LEU A 27 -4.88 13.72 7.86
C LEU A 27 -3.85 12.89 7.10
N LEU A 28 -3.91 11.55 7.19
CA LEU A 28 -3.11 10.65 6.36
C LEU A 28 -3.54 10.73 4.88
N ARG A 29 -4.84 10.84 4.57
CA ARG A 29 -5.34 10.94 3.20
C ARG A 29 -4.89 12.23 2.51
N ASP A 30 -4.92 13.35 3.22
CA ASP A 30 -4.48 14.65 2.72
C ASP A 30 -2.97 14.68 2.44
N GLN A 31 -2.16 14.12 3.35
CA GLN A 31 -0.71 13.98 3.17
C GLN A 31 -0.35 12.99 2.06
N SER A 32 -1.08 11.87 1.94
CA SER A 32 -0.83 10.84 0.91
C SER A 32 -1.21 11.32 -0.49
N GLY A 33 -2.19 12.23 -0.60
CA GLY A 33 -2.69 12.72 -1.89
C GLY A 33 -1.63 13.47 -2.71
N SER A 34 -0.64 14.08 -2.05
CA SER A 34 0.44 14.83 -2.71
C SER A 34 1.66 13.95 -3.02
N GLN A 35 2.00 13.01 -2.13
CA GLN A 35 3.26 12.25 -2.22
C GLN A 35 3.12 10.89 -2.90
N ALA A 36 1.99 10.18 -2.72
CA ALA A 36 1.77 8.87 -3.35
C ALA A 36 1.39 8.96 -4.84
N ALA A 37 1.03 10.15 -5.32
CA ALA A 37 0.57 10.38 -6.68
C ALA A 37 1.71 10.64 -7.68
N GLN A 38 2.93 10.90 -7.21
CA GLN A 38 4.07 11.24 -8.07
C GLN A 38 5.01 10.05 -8.23
N VAL A 39 4.78 9.26 -9.27
CA VAL A 39 5.65 8.17 -9.66
C VAL A 39 6.68 8.69 -10.66
N THR A 40 7.96 8.35 -10.48
CA THR A 40 9.00 8.64 -11.49
C THR A 40 8.73 7.88 -12.79
N ALA A 41 9.34 8.29 -13.91
CA ALA A 41 9.22 7.53 -15.16
C ALA A 41 9.71 6.08 -15.03
N ALA A 42 10.79 5.87 -14.26
CA ALA A 42 11.29 4.52 -13.95
C ALA A 42 10.30 3.72 -13.10
N GLY A 43 9.68 4.35 -12.11
CA GLY A 43 8.64 3.74 -11.29
C GLY A 43 7.40 3.38 -12.10
N ALA A 44 6.97 4.24 -13.04
CA ALA A 44 5.86 3.97 -13.93
C ALA A 44 6.15 2.76 -14.85
N ALA A 45 7.37 2.68 -15.40
CA ALA A 45 7.80 1.52 -16.18
C ALA A 45 7.84 0.23 -15.36
N TRP A 46 8.31 0.30 -14.11
CA TRP A 46 8.30 -0.85 -13.19
C TRP A 46 6.88 -1.30 -12.85
N LEU A 47 5.99 -0.38 -12.49
CA LEU A 47 4.58 -0.66 -12.19
C LEU A 47 3.86 -1.28 -13.39
N ALA A 48 4.07 -0.75 -14.60
CA ALA A 48 3.49 -1.31 -15.82
C ALA A 48 3.91 -2.77 -16.04
N GLY A 49 5.08 -3.18 -15.54
CA GLY A 49 5.55 -4.57 -15.55
C GLY A 49 4.62 -5.56 -14.83
N ALA A 50 3.77 -5.10 -13.91
CA ALA A 50 2.78 -5.94 -13.24
C ALA A 50 1.55 -6.24 -14.11
N ALA A 51 1.35 -5.50 -15.21
CA ALA A 51 0.23 -5.72 -16.12
C ALA A 51 0.53 -6.84 -17.14
N PRO A 52 -0.50 -7.54 -17.67
CA PRO A 52 -0.31 -8.54 -18.73
C PRO A 52 0.33 -7.98 -20.01
N TYR A 53 0.17 -6.68 -20.27
CA TYR A 53 0.70 -5.99 -21.46
C TYR A 53 1.49 -4.73 -21.07
N PRO A 54 2.71 -4.87 -20.49
CA PRO A 54 3.42 -3.76 -19.86
C PRO A 54 3.65 -2.56 -20.77
N ARG A 55 4.03 -2.79 -22.03
CA ARG A 55 4.30 -1.70 -23.00
C ARG A 55 3.04 -0.90 -23.33
N SER A 56 1.91 -1.59 -23.49
CA SER A 56 0.63 -0.94 -23.79
C SER A 56 0.11 -0.16 -22.58
N THR A 57 0.26 -0.72 -21.38
CA THR A 57 -0.07 -0.02 -20.13
C THR A 57 0.77 1.23 -19.95
N LEU A 58 2.08 1.16 -20.15
CA LEU A 58 2.97 2.31 -20.04
C LEU A 58 2.61 3.41 -21.06
N ALA A 59 2.44 3.04 -22.34
CA ALA A 59 2.04 3.98 -23.38
C ALA A 59 0.71 4.68 -23.04
N GLN A 60 -0.25 3.95 -22.49
CA GLN A 60 -1.53 4.50 -22.07
C GLN A 60 -1.41 5.55 -20.96
N TRP A 61 -0.50 5.34 -20.01
CA TRP A 61 -0.26 6.29 -18.92
C TRP A 61 0.52 7.52 -19.42
N GLU A 62 1.48 7.34 -20.32
CA GLU A 62 2.23 8.44 -20.95
C GLU A 62 1.32 9.36 -21.79
N GLU A 63 0.32 8.78 -22.47
CA GLU A 63 -0.70 9.56 -23.20
C GLU A 63 -1.60 10.40 -22.27
N ARG A 64 -1.79 9.95 -21.01
CA ARG A 64 -2.75 10.53 -20.06
C ARG A 64 -2.16 10.62 -18.64
N PRO A 65 -1.15 11.46 -18.42
CA PRO A 65 -0.37 11.47 -17.18
C PRO A 65 -1.16 11.94 -15.95
N THR A 66 -2.26 12.69 -16.15
CA THR A 66 -3.13 13.16 -15.07
C THR A 66 -4.32 12.24 -14.82
N ALA A 67 -4.53 11.23 -15.66
CA ALA A 67 -5.59 10.25 -15.46
C ALA A 67 -5.15 9.19 -14.44
N PRO A 68 -6.09 8.65 -13.63
CA PRO A 68 -5.77 7.55 -12.73
C PRO A 68 -5.25 6.32 -13.49
N GLY A 69 -4.08 5.81 -13.11
CA GLY A 69 -3.55 4.54 -13.60
C GLY A 69 -4.16 3.36 -12.82
N VAL A 70 -4.62 2.33 -13.54
CA VAL A 70 -5.14 1.10 -12.91
C VAL A 70 -4.10 0.00 -13.03
N LEU A 71 -3.82 -0.67 -11.92
CA LEU A 71 -2.96 -1.84 -11.84
C LEU A 71 -3.79 -3.07 -11.45
N PRO A 72 -3.58 -4.23 -12.08
CA PRO A 72 -4.16 -5.46 -11.58
C PRO A 72 -3.61 -5.74 -10.18
N CYS A 73 -4.48 -6.06 -9.23
CA CYS A 73 -4.03 -6.71 -8.02
C CYS A 73 -3.58 -8.13 -8.41
N GLY A 74 -2.35 -8.50 -8.05
CA GLY A 74 -1.88 -9.86 -8.25
C GLY A 74 -2.83 -10.88 -7.58
N SER A 75 -2.95 -12.07 -8.16
CA SER A 75 -3.78 -13.15 -7.59
C SER A 75 -3.03 -14.02 -6.58
N ALA A 76 -1.70 -13.88 -6.50
CA ALA A 76 -0.83 -14.62 -5.60
C ALA A 76 0.31 -13.71 -5.12
N PHE A 77 0.78 -13.97 -3.90
CA PHE A 77 1.87 -13.24 -3.27
C PHE A 77 2.79 -14.21 -2.54
N ASP A 78 4.10 -13.99 -2.66
CA ASP A 78 5.10 -14.75 -1.91
C ASP A 78 5.22 -14.18 -0.48
N VAL A 79 5.16 -15.07 0.52
CA VAL A 79 5.32 -14.70 1.93
C VAL A 79 6.68 -15.15 2.42
N VAL A 80 7.49 -14.19 2.88
CA VAL A 80 8.81 -14.45 3.47
C VAL A 80 8.78 -14.10 4.95
N ASN A 81 9.20 -15.03 5.81
CA ASN A 81 9.31 -14.82 7.25
C ASN A 81 10.77 -14.50 7.64
N VAL A 82 10.96 -13.42 8.38
CA VAL A 82 12.26 -12.97 8.90
C VAL A 82 12.09 -12.57 10.37
N PRO A 83 13.14 -12.71 11.21
CA PRO A 83 13.04 -12.26 12.59
C PRO A 83 12.66 -10.77 12.66
N ALA A 84 11.77 -10.41 13.59
CA ALA A 84 11.15 -9.09 13.65
C ALA A 84 12.15 -7.92 13.65
N LEU A 85 13.33 -8.11 14.25
CA LEU A 85 14.39 -7.10 14.32
C LEU A 85 15.01 -6.80 12.93
N PHE A 86 15.03 -7.78 12.03
CA PHE A 86 15.61 -7.64 10.69
C PHE A 86 14.58 -7.24 9.65
N GLY A 87 13.31 -7.62 9.83
CA GLY A 87 12.25 -7.37 8.86
C GLY A 87 12.10 -5.90 8.50
N ARG A 88 12.11 -4.99 9.48
CA ARG A 88 12.02 -3.55 9.19
C ARG A 88 13.21 -3.06 8.36
N ARG A 89 14.44 -3.43 8.72
CA ARG A 89 15.65 -3.02 7.97
C ARG A 89 15.68 -3.58 6.55
N MET A 90 15.25 -4.83 6.38
CA MET A 90 15.12 -5.46 5.06
C MET A 90 14.11 -4.70 4.19
N LEU A 91 12.94 -4.36 4.74
CA LEU A 91 11.92 -3.59 4.02
C LEU A 91 12.43 -2.19 3.62
N GLU A 92 13.07 -1.46 4.54
CA GLU A 92 13.64 -0.13 4.24
C GLU A 92 14.67 -0.20 3.11
N ARG A 93 15.51 -1.25 3.10
CA ARG A 93 16.51 -1.43 2.06
C ARG A 93 15.88 -1.74 0.70
N LEU A 94 14.91 -2.64 0.67
CA LEU A 94 14.16 -2.95 -0.56
C LEU A 94 13.42 -1.73 -1.10
N TRP A 95 12.88 -0.88 -0.21
CA TRP A 95 12.23 0.37 -0.58
C TRP A 95 13.23 1.38 -1.17
N ALA A 96 14.37 1.61 -0.51
CA ALA A 96 15.38 2.57 -0.95
C ALA A 96 16.10 2.16 -2.25
N GLU A 97 16.26 0.85 -2.49
CA GLU A 97 16.87 0.31 -3.71
C GLU A 97 15.84 0.10 -4.84
N GLY A 98 14.56 0.33 -4.57
CA GLY A 98 13.46 0.16 -5.51
C GLY A 98 13.46 1.21 -6.63
N PRO A 99 12.72 0.97 -7.73
CA PRO A 99 12.74 1.81 -8.93
C PRO A 99 11.94 3.13 -8.84
N GLY A 100 11.51 3.55 -7.65
CA GLY A 100 10.81 4.83 -7.47
C GLY A 100 10.19 4.99 -6.09
#